data_AF-A0A366Y472-F1
#
_entry.id   AF-A0A366Y472-F1
#
_cell.length_a   1.000
_cell.length_b   1.000
_cell.length_c   1.000
_cell.angle_alpha   90.00
_cell.angle_beta   90.00
_cell.angle_gamma   90.00
#
_symmetry.space_group_name_H-M   'P 1'
#
loop_
_entity.id
_entity.type
_entity.pdbx_description
1 polymer ?
#
loop_
_entity_poly.entity_id
_entity_poly.type
_entity_poly.pdbx_seq_one_letter_code
_entity_poly.pdbx_strand_id
1 'polypeptide(L)'
;MSTEKILASLCYFSVFFAPFLLPIIVWFVATDTFVKDHAKRSLLSHLVPFLAVVLLIIGIFSGAADFFGIAVITTFVLFGLLSLIITIWNIVQGIRILMR
;
A
#
# COMPACT_ATOMS: atom_id res chain seq x y z
N MET A 1 -16.75 18.07 5.96
CA MET A 1 -15.87 16.88 6.04
C MET A 1 -15.40 16.74 7.47
N SER A 2 -15.49 15.55 8.08
CA SER A 2 -15.06 15.36 9.48
C SER A 2 -13.57 14.99 9.55
N THR A 3 -12.92 15.28 10.68
CA THR A 3 -11.49 15.02 10.91
C THR A 3 -11.18 13.53 10.80
N GLU A 4 -12.10 12.67 11.24
CA GLU A 4 -12.00 11.21 11.20
C GLU A 4 -11.93 10.71 9.76
N LYS A 5 -12.78 11.25 8.87
CA LYS A 5 -12.77 10.90 7.44
C LYS A 5 -11.48 11.35 6.77
N ILE A 6 -10.97 12.53 7.11
CA ILE A 6 -9.68 13.01 6.60
C ILE A 6 -8.56 12.05 7.04
N LEU A 7 -8.43 11.76 8.34
CA LEU A 7 -7.42 10.85 8.88
C LEU A 7 -7.50 9.45 8.25
N ALA A 8 -8.71 8.87 8.17
CA ALA A 8 -8.93 7.57 7.57
C ALA A 8 -8.56 7.56 6.07
N SER A 9 -8.93 8.59 5.31
CA SER A 9 -8.56 8.69 3.90
C SER A 9 -7.06 8.87 3.66
N LEU A 10 -6.40 9.68 4.50
CA LEU A 10 -4.95 9.89 4.46
C LEU A 10 -4.19 8.60 4.74
N CYS A 11 -4.73 7.72 5.60
CA CYS A 11 -4.16 6.40 5.79
C CYS A 11 -4.09 5.63 4.47
N TYR A 12 -5.14 5.61 3.65
CA TYR A 12 -5.09 4.97 2.32
C TYR A 12 -4.17 5.68 1.32
N PHE A 13 -4.12 7.02 1.31
CA PHE A 13 -3.23 7.76 0.42
C PHE A 13 -1.75 7.67 0.81
N SER A 14 -1.45 7.25 2.05
CA SER A 14 -0.08 7.10 2.50
C SER A 14 0.73 6.08 1.71
N VAL A 15 0.09 5.22 0.90
CA VAL A 15 0.76 4.36 -0.09
C VAL A 15 1.81 5.10 -0.94
N PHE A 16 1.61 6.40 -1.19
CA PHE A 16 2.50 7.21 -2.03
C PHE A 16 3.70 7.84 -1.31
N PHE A 17 3.66 8.00 0.02
CA PHE A 17 4.67 8.80 0.72
C PHE A 17 5.13 8.21 2.06
N ALA A 18 4.28 7.47 2.76
CA ALA A 18 4.57 6.92 4.08
C ALA A 18 3.71 5.67 4.38
N PRO A 19 3.82 4.60 3.55
CA PRO A 19 2.84 3.50 3.52
C PRO A 19 2.63 2.82 4.89
N PHE A 20 3.67 2.74 5.72
CA PHE A 20 3.54 2.13 7.05
C PHE A 20 3.53 3.16 8.16
N LEU A 21 4.36 4.20 8.07
CA LEU A 21 4.54 5.14 9.17
C LEU A 21 3.23 5.86 9.53
N LEU A 22 2.54 6.44 8.54
CA LEU A 22 1.32 7.19 8.83
C LEU A 22 0.21 6.29 9.38
N PRO A 23 -0.15 5.16 8.72
CA PRO A 23 -1.25 4.35 9.23
C PRO A 23 -0.92 3.63 10.56
N ILE A 24 0.36 3.32 10.85
CA ILE A 24 0.78 2.82 12.17
C ILE A 24 0.51 3.90 13.23
N ILE A 25 1.00 5.12 13.02
CA ILE A 25 0.81 6.22 13.98
C ILE A 25 -0.68 6.45 14.22
N VAL A 26 -1.48 6.55 13.14
CA VAL A 26 -2.92 6.78 13.25
C VAL A 26 -3.62 5.60 13.95
N TRP A 27 -3.25 4.36 13.67
CA TRP A 27 -3.84 3.19 14.33
C TRP A 27 -3.57 3.16 15.84
N PHE A 28 -2.39 3.60 16.27
CA PHE A 28 -2.03 3.67 17.69
C PHE A 28 -2.67 4.87 18.42
N VAL A 29 -2.67 6.05 17.79
CA VAL A 29 -3.07 7.31 18.44
C VAL A 29 -4.57 7.58 18.35
N ALA A 30 -5.24 7.13 17.28
CA ALA A 30 -6.68 7.36 17.13
C ALA A 30 -7.48 6.63 18.21
N THR A 31 -8.45 7.33 18.78
CA THR A 31 -9.42 6.79 19.75
C THR A 31 -10.68 6.28 19.06
N ASP A 32 -11.06 6.90 17.95
CA ASP A 32 -12.22 6.55 17.15
C ASP A 32 -12.01 5.20 16.42
N THR A 33 -12.95 4.27 16.60
CA THR A 33 -12.87 2.91 16.05
C THR A 33 -12.93 2.89 14.52
N PHE A 34 -13.70 3.79 13.90
CA PHE A 34 -13.78 3.90 12.45
C PHE A 34 -12.42 4.30 11.84
N VAL A 35 -11.72 5.26 12.44
CA VAL A 35 -10.36 5.65 12.01
C VAL A 35 -9.38 4.49 12.17
N LYS A 36 -9.40 3.81 13.32
CA LYS A 36 -8.50 2.67 13.60
C LYS A 36 -8.70 1.52 12.61
N ASP A 37 -9.94 1.19 12.29
CA ASP A 37 -10.24 0.11 11.35
C ASP A 37 -9.73 0.42 9.95
N HIS A 38 -9.88 1.66 9.50
CA HIS A 38 -9.36 2.10 8.20
C HIS A 38 -7.83 2.20 8.18
N ALA A 39 -7.21 2.68 9.27
CA ALA A 39 -5.76 2.68 9.41
C ALA A 39 -5.19 1.26 9.31
N LYS A 40 -5.75 0.30 10.07
CA LYS A 40 -5.34 -1.11 10.00
C LYS A 40 -5.55 -1.73 8.62
N ARG A 41 -6.69 -1.46 7.96
CA ARG A 41 -6.95 -1.97 6.60
C ARG A 41 -5.96 -1.41 5.58
N SER A 42 -5.62 -0.13 5.67
CA SER A 42 -4.62 0.49 4.79
C SER A 42 -3.21 -0.09 5.01
N LEU A 43 -2.83 -0.39 6.27
CA LEU A 43 -1.57 -1.09 6.54
C LEU A 43 -1.47 -2.43 5.82
N LEU A 44 -2.53 -3.22 5.91
CA LEU A 44 -2.58 -4.55 5.28
C LEU A 44 -2.51 -4.45 3.76
N SER A 45 -3.23 -3.51 3.15
CA SER A 45 -3.18 -3.33 1.70
C SER A 45 -1.83 -2.78 1.23
N HIS A 46 -1.12 -1.99 2.03
CA HIS A 46 0.21 -1.48 1.65
C HIS A 46 1.32 -2.53 1.69
N LEU A 47 1.12 -3.66 2.38
CA LEU A 47 2.07 -4.76 2.36
C LEU A 47 2.30 -5.28 0.94
N VAL A 48 1.26 -5.37 0.11
CA VAL A 48 1.38 -5.89 -1.25
C VAL A 48 2.29 -5.03 -2.14
N PRO A 49 2.05 -3.72 -2.32
CA PRO A 49 2.93 -2.87 -3.11
C PRO A 49 4.33 -2.76 -2.50
N PHE A 50 4.45 -2.75 -1.17
CA PHE A 50 5.76 -2.75 -0.51
C PHE A 50 6.56 -4.01 -0.80
N LEU A 51 5.96 -5.20 -0.63
CA LEU A 51 6.63 -6.46 -0.93
C LEU A 51 6.99 -6.56 -2.41
N ALA A 52 6.15 -6.05 -3.31
CA ALA A 52 6.49 -5.98 -4.73
C ALA A 52 7.76 -5.15 -4.98
N VAL A 53 7.90 -3.99 -4.32
CA VAL A 53 9.11 -3.15 -4.41
C VAL A 53 10.32 -3.84 -3.78
N VAL A 54 10.18 -4.45 -2.60
CA VAL A 54 11.25 -5.19 -1.93
C VAL A 54 11.75 -6.35 -2.80
N LEU A 55 10.84 -7.14 -3.37
CA LEU A 55 11.19 -8.25 -4.27
C LEU A 55 11.89 -7.74 -5.54
N LEU A 56 11.45 -6.61 -6.10
CA LEU A 56 12.10 -5.98 -7.25
C LEU A 56 13.54 -5.58 -6.92
N ILE A 57 13.75 -4.92 -5.79
CA ILE A 57 15.08 -4.51 -5.31
C ILE A 57 15.98 -5.75 -5.13
N ILE A 58 15.52 -6.78 -4.42
CA ILE A 58 16.27 -8.03 -4.23
C ILE A 58 16.63 -8.66 -5.58
N GLY A 59 15.68 -8.69 -6.53
CA GLY A 59 15.92 -9.21 -7.87
C GLY A 59 17.02 -8.45 -8.62
N ILE A 60 17.01 -7.13 -8.55
CA ILE A 60 18.03 -6.27 -9.19
C ILE A 60 19.42 -6.50 -8.58
N PHE A 61 19.52 -6.54 -7.24
CA PHE A 61 20.81 -6.64 -6.55
C PHE A 61 21.36 -8.05 -6.39
N SER A 62 20.54 -9.09 -6.57
CA SER A 62 20.98 -10.49 -6.45
C SER A 62 21.92 -10.95 -7.58
N GLY A 63 22.20 -10.10 -8.57
CA GLY A 63 23.02 -10.49 -9.73
C GLY A 63 22.31 -11.48 -10.65
N ALA A 64 21.00 -11.66 -10.50
CA ALA A 64 20.15 -12.45 -11.39
C ALA A 64 20.04 -11.86 -12.82
N ALA A 65 20.93 -10.94 -13.21
CA ALA A 65 21.05 -10.37 -14.55
C ALA A 65 21.11 -11.45 -15.63
N ASP A 66 21.85 -12.52 -15.38
CA ASP A 66 21.95 -13.68 -16.29
C ASP A 66 20.75 -14.65 -16.17
N PHE A 67 19.94 -14.48 -15.12
CA PHE A 67 18.75 -15.27 -14.79
C PHE A 67 17.42 -14.56 -15.10
N PHE A 68 17.40 -13.42 -15.81
CA PHE A 68 16.18 -12.80 -16.35
C PHE A 68 15.57 -13.64 -17.51
N GLY A 69 15.42 -14.94 -17.28
CA GLY A 69 14.58 -15.79 -18.10
C GLY A 69 13.11 -15.37 -18.00
N ILE A 70 12.31 -15.88 -18.95
CA ILE A 70 10.88 -15.58 -19.08
C ILE A 70 10.14 -15.67 -17.73
N ALA A 71 10.46 -16.66 -16.89
CA ALA A 71 9.82 -16.84 -15.59
C ALA A 71 9.98 -15.65 -14.64
N VAL A 72 11.19 -15.08 -14.53
CA VAL A 72 11.48 -13.93 -13.65
C VAL A 72 10.74 -12.68 -14.14
N ILE A 73 10.78 -12.44 -15.45
CA ILE A 73 10.05 -11.33 -16.09
C ILE A 73 8.55 -11.48 -15.85
N THR A 74 7.99 -12.69 -16.04
CA THR A 74 6.58 -12.96 -15.79
C THR A 74 6.21 -12.71 -14.32
N THR A 75 7.03 -13.15 -13.36
CA THR A 75 6.80 -12.88 -11.94
C THR A 75 6.78 -11.39 -11.64
N PHE A 76 7.73 -10.60 -12.16
CA PHE A 76 7.74 -9.15 -11.95
C PHE A 76 6.52 -8.46 -12.56
N VAL A 77 6.10 -8.86 -13.76
CA VAL A 77 4.90 -8.31 -14.39
C VAL A 77 3.66 -8.62 -13.55
N LEU A 78 3.50 -9.87 -13.09
CA LEU A 78 2.34 -10.25 -12.27
C LEU A 78 2.29 -9.52 -10.93
N PHE A 79 3.43 -9.46 -10.21
CA PHE A 79 3.50 -8.73 -8.94
C PHE A 79 3.35 -7.22 -9.11
N GLY A 80 3.90 -6.65 -10.19
CA GLY A 80 3.75 -5.25 -10.56
C GLY A 80 2.29 -4.89 -10.84
N LEU A 81 1.58 -5.72 -11.61
CA LEU A 81 0.15 -5.54 -11.88
C LEU A 81 -0.69 -5.68 -10.61
N LEU A 82 -0.41 -6.68 -9.77
CA LEU A 82 -1.09 -6.83 -8.48
C LEU A 82 -0.87 -5.61 -7.57
N SER A 83 0.37 -5.13 -7.48
CA SER A 83 0.74 -3.91 -6.76
C SER A 83 -0.02 -2.69 -7.27
N LEU A 84 -0.13 -2.54 -8.60
CA LEU A 84 -0.89 -1.45 -9.23
C LEU A 84 -2.38 -1.52 -8.89
N ILE A 85 -3.00 -2.70 -9.01
CA ILE A 85 -4.41 -2.91 -8.67
C ILE A 85 -4.68 -2.54 -7.21
N ILE A 86 -3.83 -2.99 -6.29
CA ILE A 86 -3.97 -2.69 -4.86
C ILE A 86 -3.73 -1.21 -4.57
N THR A 87 -2.76 -0.58 -5.24
CA THR A 87 -2.53 0.86 -5.11
C THR A 87 -3.76 1.65 -5.57
N ILE A 88 -4.35 1.30 -6.72
CA ILE A 88 -5.61 1.90 -7.20
C ILE A 88 -6.74 1.67 -6.20
N TRP A 89 -6.85 0.47 -5.63
CA TRP A 89 -7.84 0.19 -4.60
C TRP A 89 -7.69 1.11 -3.37
N ASN A 90 -6.45 1.36 -2.92
CA ASN A 90 -6.20 2.31 -1.83
C ASN A 90 -6.66 3.73 -2.21
N ILE A 91 -6.34 4.21 -3.42
CA ILE A 91 -6.82 5.53 -3.90
C ILE A 91 -8.35 5.60 -3.86
N VAL A 92 -9.01 4.59 -4.43
CA VAL A 92 -10.48 4.53 -4.51
C VAL A 92 -11.11 4.52 -3.11
N GLN A 93 -10.54 3.78 -2.15
CA GLN A 93 -11.02 3.78 -0.77
C GLN A 93 -10.83 5.14 -0.10
N GLY A 94 -9.65 5.77 -0.28
CA GLY A 94 -9.40 7.12 0.23
C GLY A 94 -10.44 8.12 -0.27
N ILE A 95 -10.71 8.15 -1.58
CA ILE A 95 -11.73 9.02 -2.18
C ILE A 95 -13.13 8.69 -1.66
N ARG A 96 -13.50 7.40 -1.61
CA ARG A 96 -14.83 6.97 -1.12
C ARG A 96 -15.09 7.40 0.32
N ILE A 97 -14.07 7.38 1.17
CA ILE A 97 -14.19 7.81 2.57
C ILE A 97 -14.39 9.32 2.67
N LEU A 98 -13.71 10.10 1.82
CA LEU A 98 -13.85 11.56 1.76
C LEU A 98 -15.23 12.01 1.27
N MET A 99 -15.81 11.27 0.34
CA MET A 99 -17.09 11.59 -0.29
C MET A 99 -18.31 11.13 0.51
N ARG A 100 -18.14 10.19 1.44
CA ARG A 100 -19.18 9.80 2.39
C ARG A 100 -19.33 10.85 3.47
#